data_AF-A0A967Z945-F1
#
_entry.id   AF-A0A967Z945-F1
#
_cell.length_a   1.000
_cell.length_b   1.000
_cell.length_c   1.000
_cell.angle_alpha   90.00
_cell.angle_beta   90.00
_cell.angle_gamma   90.00
#
_symmetry.space_group_name_H-M   'P 1'
#
loop_
_entity.id
_entity.type
_entity.pdbx_description
1 polymer ?
#
loop_
_entity_poly.entity_id
_entity_poly.type
_entity_poly.pdbx_seq_one_letter_code
_entity_poly.pdbx_strand_id
1 'polypeptide(L)'
;GTSLIDALSAVCEVWPGGLIDPDLRDPLRSDHPALLLSGDADPITPPDYAEQVLSGFANARHLVGPDQGHGLAGLGCVPRLMREFLDSLDPSSLDATCLERVQPSPFFLDFNGPAP
;
A
#
# COMPACT_ATOMS: atom_id res chain seq x y z
N GLY A 1 17.42 -8.92 -23.31
CA GLY A 1 18.17 -7.72 -22.89
C GLY A 1 18.19 -7.68 -21.39
N THR A 2 19.37 -7.56 -20.79
CA THR A 2 19.60 -7.60 -19.32
C THR A 2 20.08 -6.27 -18.75
N SER A 3 20.21 -5.24 -19.60
CA SER A 3 20.81 -3.94 -19.27
C SER A 3 20.33 -3.34 -17.93
N LEU A 4 19.04 -3.43 -17.60
CA LEU A 4 18.51 -2.96 -16.31
C LEU A 4 19.11 -3.72 -15.11
N ILE A 5 19.16 -5.05 -15.20
CA ILE A 5 19.69 -5.92 -14.14
C ILE A 5 21.21 -5.75 -14.03
N ASP A 6 21.91 -5.65 -15.16
CA ASP A 6 23.36 -5.44 -15.19
C ASP A 6 23.72 -4.09 -14.54
N ALA A 7 22.96 -3.03 -14.85
CA ALA A 7 23.13 -1.72 -14.24
C ALA A 7 22.85 -1.73 -12.73
N LEU A 8 21.74 -2.35 -12.29
CA LEU A 8 21.43 -2.48 -10.87
C LEU A 8 22.50 -3.26 -10.11
N SER A 9 23.00 -4.35 -10.68
CA SER A 9 24.06 -5.17 -10.06
C SER A 9 25.35 -4.38 -9.89
N ALA A 10 25.78 -3.65 -10.93
CA ALA A 10 26.97 -2.80 -10.85
C ALA A 10 26.84 -1.70 -9.80
N VAL A 11 25.64 -1.12 -9.62
CA VAL A 11 25.38 -0.15 -8.55
C VAL A 11 25.45 -0.82 -7.19
N CYS A 12 24.84 -2.00 -7.02
CA CYS A 12 24.85 -2.74 -5.75
C CYS A 12 26.26 -3.17 -5.31
N GLU A 13 27.15 -3.50 -6.25
CA GLU A 13 28.54 -3.90 -5.94
C GLU A 13 29.36 -2.80 -5.25
N VAL A 14 29.06 -1.53 -5.57
CA VAL A 14 29.78 -0.37 -5.02
C VAL A 14 29.00 0.36 -3.94
N TRP A 15 27.72 0.03 -3.76
CA TRP A 15 26.89 0.68 -2.75
C TRP A 15 27.34 0.24 -1.34
N PRO A 16 27.63 1.17 -0.42
CA PRO A 16 28.07 0.80 0.92
C PRO A 16 26.94 0.08 1.65
N GLY A 17 27.28 -1.03 2.32
CA GLY A 17 26.35 -1.70 3.21
C GLY A 17 25.87 -0.76 4.31
N GLY A 18 24.54 -0.69 4.50
CA GLY A 18 23.93 0.06 5.60
C GLY A 18 23.99 -0.68 6.92
N LEU A 19 23.67 0.03 8.00
CA LEU A 19 23.33 -0.61 9.27
C LEU A 19 22.02 -1.38 9.08
N ILE A 20 22.04 -2.67 9.45
CA ILE A 20 20.89 -3.56 9.43
C ILE A 20 20.72 -4.09 10.84
N ASP A 21 19.57 -3.80 11.45
CA ASP A 21 19.25 -4.33 12.76
C ASP A 21 19.16 -5.88 12.69
N PRO A 22 19.64 -6.61 13.71
CA PRO A 22 19.67 -8.08 13.68
C PRO A 22 18.29 -8.72 13.46
N ASP A 23 17.24 -8.03 13.85
CA ASP A 23 15.83 -8.44 13.81
C ASP A 23 15.08 -7.92 12.57
N LEU A 24 15.74 -7.27 11.60
CA LEU A 24 15.09 -6.72 10.40
C LEU A 24 14.20 -7.75 9.66
N ARG A 25 14.56 -9.03 9.72
CA ARG A 25 13.85 -10.13 9.05
C ARG A 25 12.89 -10.88 9.96
N ASP A 26 12.82 -10.53 11.23
CA ASP A 26 11.90 -11.17 12.17
C ASP A 26 10.47 -10.72 11.88
N PRO A 27 9.45 -11.55 12.15
CA PRO A 27 8.06 -11.15 11.99
C PRO A 27 7.74 -9.90 12.82
N LEU A 28 7.08 -8.93 12.19
CA LEU A 28 6.65 -7.70 12.86
C LEU A 28 5.76 -8.01 14.08
N ARG A 29 6.01 -7.34 15.19
CA ARG A 29 5.17 -7.33 16.39
C ARG A 29 4.97 -5.90 16.88
N SER A 30 3.73 -5.47 17.06
CA SER A 30 3.41 -4.12 17.52
C SER A 30 2.08 -4.06 18.27
N ASP A 31 2.08 -3.34 19.40
CA ASP A 31 0.88 -3.03 20.17
C ASP A 31 0.22 -1.72 19.71
N HIS A 32 0.83 -1.00 18.76
CA HIS A 32 0.27 0.23 18.22
C HIS A 32 -0.85 -0.06 17.21
N PRO A 33 -1.93 0.73 17.23
CA PRO A 33 -2.95 0.67 16.19
C PRO A 33 -2.36 0.89 14.80
N ALA A 34 -2.81 0.13 13.81
CA ALA A 34 -2.35 0.25 12.43
C ALA A 34 -3.50 0.25 11.43
N LEU A 35 -3.34 1.08 10.39
CA LEU A 35 -4.20 1.08 9.21
C LEU A 35 -3.34 0.71 8.00
N LEU A 36 -3.62 -0.45 7.40
CA LEU A 36 -2.95 -0.93 6.19
C LEU A 36 -3.83 -0.61 4.99
N LEU A 37 -3.22 -0.15 3.91
CA LEU A 37 -3.91 0.29 2.69
C LEU A 37 -3.32 -0.46 1.49
N SER A 38 -4.16 -1.14 0.72
CA SER A 38 -3.75 -1.81 -0.53
C SER A 38 -4.78 -1.59 -1.62
N GLY A 39 -4.34 -1.50 -2.87
CA GLY A 39 -5.21 -1.75 -4.01
C GLY A 39 -5.21 -3.24 -4.36
N ASP A 40 -6.34 -3.83 -4.72
CA ASP A 40 -6.42 -5.25 -5.11
C ASP A 40 -5.68 -5.57 -6.41
N ALA A 41 -5.48 -4.57 -7.27
CA ALA A 41 -4.76 -4.65 -8.53
C ALA A 41 -3.33 -4.07 -8.43
N ASP A 42 -2.78 -3.86 -7.23
CA ASP A 42 -1.43 -3.34 -7.02
C ASP A 42 -0.35 -4.41 -7.37
N PRO A 43 0.48 -4.20 -8.41
CA PRO A 43 1.53 -5.14 -8.80
C PRO A 43 2.86 -4.93 -8.05
N ILE A 44 2.98 -3.85 -7.27
CA ILE A 44 4.21 -3.46 -6.56
C ILE A 44 4.13 -3.90 -5.10
N THR A 45 3.02 -3.61 -4.43
CA THR A 45 2.74 -3.96 -3.03
C THR A 45 1.35 -4.58 -2.89
N PRO A 46 1.13 -5.81 -3.38
CA PRO A 46 -0.18 -6.45 -3.38
C PRO A 46 -0.74 -6.67 -1.96
N PRO A 47 -2.08 -6.86 -1.81
CA PRO A 47 -2.74 -7.09 -0.53
C PRO A 47 -2.08 -8.18 0.33
N ASP A 48 -1.59 -9.26 -0.27
CA ASP A 48 -0.91 -10.38 0.39
C ASP A 48 0.28 -9.94 1.27
N TYR A 49 0.94 -8.81 0.96
CA TYR A 49 2.03 -8.28 1.79
C TYR A 49 1.50 -7.71 3.10
N ALA A 50 0.36 -7.01 3.05
CA ALA A 50 -0.31 -6.50 4.23
C ALA A 50 -0.89 -7.65 5.07
N GLU A 51 -1.43 -8.69 4.44
CA GLU A 51 -1.93 -9.89 5.14
C GLU A 51 -0.84 -10.61 5.92
N GLN A 52 0.39 -10.72 5.38
CA GLN A 52 1.53 -11.33 6.05
C GLN A 52 1.89 -10.62 7.38
N VAL A 53 1.80 -9.29 7.42
CA VAL A 53 2.16 -8.50 8.61
C VAL A 53 0.97 -8.20 9.53
N LEU A 54 -0.27 -8.38 9.06
CA LEU A 54 -1.48 -8.04 9.81
C LEU A 54 -1.55 -8.76 11.17
N SER A 55 -1.15 -10.05 11.20
CA SER A 55 -1.10 -10.86 12.43
C SER A 55 -0.05 -10.40 13.46
N GLY A 56 0.84 -9.49 13.05
CA GLY A 56 1.83 -8.85 13.91
C GLY A 56 1.27 -7.75 14.81
N PHE A 57 0.08 -7.23 14.50
CA PHE A 57 -0.52 -6.12 15.23
C PHE A 57 -1.58 -6.59 16.22
N ALA A 58 -1.60 -6.00 17.42
CA ALA A 58 -2.67 -6.22 18.38
C ALA A 58 -4.01 -5.58 17.95
N ASN A 59 -3.93 -4.47 17.20
CA ASN A 59 -5.09 -3.74 16.70
C ASN A 59 -4.78 -3.18 15.31
N ALA A 60 -5.28 -3.83 14.26
CA ALA A 60 -5.08 -3.36 12.91
C ALA A 60 -6.29 -3.63 12.03
N ARG A 61 -6.42 -2.81 10.99
CA ARG A 61 -7.35 -3.06 9.88
C ARG A 61 -6.65 -2.88 8.56
N HIS A 62 -6.94 -3.78 7.64
CA HIS A 62 -6.55 -3.68 6.25
C HIS A 62 -7.74 -3.19 5.43
N LEU A 63 -7.55 -2.08 4.72
CA LEU A 63 -8.50 -1.58 3.73
C LEU A 63 -7.97 -1.90 2.34
N VAL A 64 -8.77 -2.63 1.57
CA VAL A 64 -8.48 -2.98 0.19
C VAL A 64 -9.41 -2.17 -0.72
N GLY A 65 -8.82 -1.35 -1.59
CA GLY A 65 -9.54 -0.57 -2.61
C GLY A 65 -9.81 -1.45 -3.84
N PRO A 66 -11.08 -1.68 -4.22
CA PRO A 66 -11.41 -2.46 -5.40
C PRO A 66 -10.92 -1.80 -6.69
N ASP A 67 -10.39 -2.61 -7.60
CA ASP A 67 -9.77 -2.22 -8.87
C ASP A 67 -8.63 -1.18 -8.78
N GLN A 68 -8.10 -0.92 -7.57
CA GLN A 68 -7.06 0.09 -7.37
C GLN A 68 -5.66 -0.51 -7.48
N GLY A 69 -4.73 0.27 -8.04
CA GLY A 69 -3.31 -0.08 -8.11
C GLY A 69 -2.50 0.45 -6.91
N HIS A 70 -1.20 0.65 -7.13
CA HIS A 70 -0.29 1.17 -6.13
C HIS A 70 -0.65 2.61 -5.70
N GLY A 71 -0.67 2.86 -4.38
CA GLY A 71 -0.84 4.21 -3.81
C GLY A 71 -2.28 4.61 -3.47
N LEU A 72 -2.98 3.78 -2.68
CA LEU A 72 -4.38 4.03 -2.27
C LEU A 72 -4.58 5.33 -1.45
N ALA A 73 -3.55 5.82 -0.75
CA ALA A 73 -3.66 6.91 0.23
C ALA A 73 -4.31 8.20 -0.31
N GLY A 74 -4.09 8.53 -1.59
CA GLY A 74 -4.60 9.75 -2.22
C GLY A 74 -5.99 9.63 -2.85
N LEU A 75 -6.60 8.44 -2.83
CA LEU A 75 -7.77 8.15 -3.66
C LEU A 75 -9.09 8.36 -2.90
N GLY A 76 -10.01 9.09 -3.54
CA GLY A 76 -11.39 9.25 -3.07
C GLY A 76 -11.50 9.63 -1.59
N CYS A 77 -12.12 8.75 -0.79
CA CYS A 77 -12.34 8.99 0.63
C CYS A 77 -11.17 8.58 1.54
N VAL A 78 -10.12 7.94 1.03
CA VAL A 78 -9.02 7.40 1.83
C VAL A 78 -8.33 8.47 2.71
N PRO A 79 -8.05 9.71 2.22
CA PRO A 79 -7.51 10.75 3.08
C PRO A 79 -8.38 11.08 4.30
N ARG A 80 -9.71 10.99 4.15
CA ARG A 80 -10.67 11.19 5.25
C ARG A 80 -10.58 10.05 6.27
N LEU A 81 -10.49 8.80 5.80
CA LEU A 81 -10.34 7.62 6.66
C LEU A 81 -9.01 7.64 7.42
N MET A 82 -7.93 8.06 6.77
CA MET A 82 -6.61 8.23 7.42
C MET A 82 -6.67 9.29 8.53
N ARG A 83 -7.34 10.42 8.30
CA ARG A 83 -7.55 11.43 9.35
C ARG A 83 -8.37 10.87 10.51
N GLU A 84 -9.50 10.22 10.22
CA GLU A 84 -10.35 9.61 11.25
C GLU A 84 -9.59 8.57 12.08
N PHE A 85 -8.74 7.77 11.45
CA PHE A 85 -7.85 6.83 12.12
C PHE A 85 -6.84 7.53 13.04
N LEU A 86 -6.23 8.63 12.59
CA LEU A 86 -5.29 9.39 13.42
C LEU A 86 -5.98 10.09 14.60
N ASP A 87 -7.23 10.50 14.43
CA ASP A 87 -8.03 11.14 15.48
C ASP A 87 -8.51 10.13 16.54
N SER A 88 -8.92 8.92 16.13
CA SER A 88 -9.48 7.91 17.04
C SER A 88 -8.47 6.88 17.54
N LEU A 89 -7.42 6.61 16.75
CA LEU A 89 -6.51 5.47 16.89
C LEU A 89 -7.24 4.11 16.96
N ASP A 90 -8.46 4.05 16.43
CA ASP A 90 -9.27 2.84 16.34
C ASP A 90 -9.53 2.50 14.87
N PRO A 91 -8.78 1.55 14.29
CA PRO A 91 -8.97 1.16 12.90
C PRO A 91 -10.28 0.38 12.69
N SER A 92 -10.84 -0.23 13.73
CA SER A 92 -12.09 -0.99 13.64
C SER A 92 -13.32 -0.09 13.49
N SER A 93 -13.26 1.14 13.99
CA SER A 93 -14.37 2.10 13.94
C SER A 93 -14.58 2.78 12.58
N LEU A 94 -13.66 2.60 11.63
CA LEU A 94 -13.69 3.32 10.35
C LEU A 94 -14.85 2.83 9.45
N ASP A 95 -15.68 3.74 8.96
CA ASP A 95 -16.64 3.41 7.90
C ASP A 95 -15.99 3.56 6.53
N ALA A 96 -15.53 2.42 5.99
CA ALA A 96 -14.83 2.33 4.72
C ALA A 96 -15.75 2.01 3.52
N THR A 97 -17.09 2.02 3.68
CA THR A 97 -18.05 1.75 2.59
C THR A 97 -17.89 2.72 1.41
N CYS A 98 -17.34 3.91 1.66
CA CYS A 98 -17.02 4.88 0.62
C CYS A 98 -16.00 4.39 -0.42
N LEU A 99 -15.19 3.36 -0.11
CA LEU A 99 -14.22 2.77 -1.05
C LEU A 99 -14.90 2.13 -2.25
N GLU A 100 -16.13 1.63 -2.10
CA GLU A 100 -16.92 1.04 -3.21
C GLU A 100 -17.23 2.06 -4.32
N ARG A 101 -17.15 3.36 -4.00
CA ARG A 101 -17.39 4.45 -4.95
C ARG A 101 -16.12 4.95 -5.62
N VAL A 102 -14.96 4.49 -5.17
CA VAL A 102 -13.68 4.84 -5.79
C VAL A 102 -13.53 3.94 -7.00
N GLN A 103 -13.47 4.55 -8.17
CA GLN A 103 -13.35 3.86 -9.44
C GLN A 103 -12.00 4.20 -10.08
N PRO A 104 -11.37 3.24 -10.78
CA PRO A 104 -10.16 3.53 -11.55
C PRO A 104 -10.41 4.64 -12.57
N SER A 105 -9.36 5.40 -12.88
CA SER A 105 -9.42 6.30 -14.02
C SER A 105 -9.59 5.47 -15.30
N PRO A 106 -10.53 5.81 -16.18
CA PRO A 106 -10.73 5.10 -17.43
C PRO A 106 -9.52 5.27 -18.35
N PHE A 107 -9.32 4.30 -19.24
CA PHE A 107 -8.26 4.37 -20.23
C PHE A 107 -8.51 5.50 -21.24
N PHE A 108 -7.45 6.22 -21.57
CA PHE A 108 -7.46 7.12 -22.73
C PHE A 108 -7.55 6.28 -24.00
N LEU A 109 -8.57 6.52 -24.81
CA LEU A 109 -8.75 5.83 -26.09
C LEU A 109 -8.17 6.65 -27.25
N ASP A 110 -8.15 7.97 -27.10
CA ASP A 110 -7.48 8.92 -27.99
C ASP A 110 -7.02 10.19 -27.24
N PHE A 111 -6.55 11.20 -27.98
CA PHE A 111 -6.07 12.47 -27.40
C PHE A 111 -7.13 13.29 -26.65
N ASN A 112 -8.42 13.00 -26.84
CA ASN A 112 -9.53 13.66 -26.18
C ASN A 112 -9.97 12.95 -24.89
N GLY A 113 -9.45 11.75 -24.61
CA GLY A 113 -9.71 11.04 -23.36
C GLY A 113 -10.41 9.68 -23.50
N PRO A 114 -11.10 9.23 -22.44
CA PRO A 114 -11.88 7.99 -22.45
C PRO A 114 -13.15 8.10 -23.30
N ALA A 115 -13.80 6.98 -23.59
CA ALA A 115 -15.14 6.97 -24.20
C ALA A 115 -16.18 7.69 -23.30
N PRO A 116 -17.24 8.30 -23.89
CA PRO A 116 -18.34 8.90 -23.16
C PRO A 116 -19.09 7.93 -22.24
#